data_AF-A0A0S6XM50-F1
#
_entry.id   AF-A0A0S6XM50-F1
#
_cell.length_a   1.000
_cell.length_b   1.000
_cell.length_c   1.000
_cell.angle_alpha   90.00
_cell.angle_beta   90.00
_cell.angle_gamma   90.00
#
_symmetry.space_group_name_H-M   'P 1'
#
loop_
_entity.id
_entity.type
_entity.pdbx_description
1 polymer ?
#
loop_
_entity_poly.entity_id
_entity_poly.type
_entity_poly.pdbx_seq_one_letter_code
_entity_poly.pdbx_strand_id
1 'polypeptide(L)'
;MEGQPGSSEERWRHMLGDRPLEQSGPPPSHPARTPNATQNHVLSDSDWEGLIEHDGEPPDQSKLNSLEATMADADPAEPVIHDDLFTPNGILSNELDNLEIIAKLDMQVIEDVPAEIEEFARLATHRKFQEAMDYFREVLFKHRLLFPVAAELAEFLLVERGYLQLETITGELLAEWETSNSSQITAEEIRLFRLYHCFARIQTNGFLGDAITLARSCRLELAQIEPEQLTDVQVRMTCTLVDVESLSTDLSSSFK
;
A
#
# COMPACT_ATOMS: atom_id res chain seq x y z
N MET A 1 -5.56 16.65 -31.80
CA MET A 1 -4.46 15.72 -31.50
C MET A 1 -4.66 15.33 -30.06
N GLU A 2 -5.46 14.29 -29.85
CA GLU A 2 -5.72 13.74 -28.52
C GLU A 2 -4.62 12.72 -28.23
N GLY A 3 -3.87 12.94 -27.15
CA GLY A 3 -2.90 11.98 -26.66
C GLY A 3 -3.64 10.96 -25.80
N GLN A 4 -3.63 9.69 -26.21
CA GLN A 4 -4.00 8.60 -25.32
C GLN A 4 -2.90 8.44 -24.26
N PRO A 5 -3.25 8.32 -22.97
CA PRO A 5 -2.31 7.84 -21.98
C PRO A 5 -1.99 6.38 -22.31
N GLY A 6 -0.70 6.06 -22.43
CA GLY A 6 -0.24 4.69 -22.63
C GLY A 6 -0.80 3.80 -21.53
N SER A 7 -1.46 2.72 -21.93
CA SER A 7 -1.99 1.71 -21.00
C SER A 7 -0.85 1.24 -20.09
N SER A 8 -1.14 1.00 -18.81
CA SER A 8 -0.22 0.32 -17.88
C SER A 8 0.40 -0.94 -18.52
N GLU A 9 -0.32 -1.60 -19.42
CA GLU A 9 0.15 -2.74 -20.22
C GLU A 9 1.36 -2.41 -21.14
N GLU A 10 1.39 -1.24 -21.78
CA GLU A 10 2.50 -0.79 -22.64
C GLU A 10 3.74 -0.41 -21.83
N ARG A 11 3.52 0.12 -20.62
CA ARG A 11 4.59 0.43 -19.65
C ARG A 11 5.34 -0.84 -19.22
N TRP A 12 4.63 -1.96 -19.06
CA TRP A 12 5.22 -3.22 -18.57
C TRP A 12 5.82 -4.11 -19.67
N ARG A 13 5.27 -4.09 -20.90
CA ARG A 13 5.91 -4.77 -22.05
C ARG A 13 7.37 -4.32 -22.24
N HIS A 14 7.67 -3.06 -21.94
CA HIS A 14 9.02 -2.53 -22.02
C HIS A 14 9.96 -2.97 -20.87
N MET A 15 9.44 -3.32 -19.70
CA MET A 15 10.24 -3.72 -18.52
C MET A 15 10.58 -5.21 -18.47
N LEU A 16 9.71 -6.08 -18.98
CA LEU A 16 9.92 -7.54 -18.96
C LEU A 16 10.86 -8.04 -20.07
N GLY A 17 11.15 -7.20 -21.07
CA GLY A 17 12.09 -7.48 -22.14
C GLY A 17 11.63 -8.60 -23.07
N ASP A 18 11.58 -8.31 -24.38
CA ASP A 18 11.56 -9.36 -25.41
C ASP A 18 12.78 -10.27 -25.20
N ARG A 19 12.59 -11.41 -24.51
CA ARG A 19 13.61 -12.46 -24.45
C ARG A 19 13.69 -13.10 -25.83
N PRO A 20 14.82 -13.01 -26.55
CA PRO A 20 15.02 -13.83 -27.73
C PRO A 20 15.06 -15.29 -27.29
N LEU A 21 14.37 -16.16 -28.01
CA LEU A 21 14.54 -17.60 -27.92
C LEU A 21 15.96 -17.97 -28.35
N GLU A 22 16.92 -17.91 -27.42
CA GLU A 22 18.26 -18.44 -27.68
C GLU A 22 18.23 -19.96 -27.71
N GLN A 23 18.90 -20.46 -28.75
CA GLN A 23 18.85 -21.83 -29.24
C GLN A 23 19.50 -22.82 -28.26
N SER A 24 18.91 -24.01 -28.18
CA SER A 24 19.39 -25.13 -27.39
C SER A 24 20.73 -25.66 -27.91
N GLY A 25 21.80 -25.37 -27.17
CA GLY A 25 23.07 -26.09 -27.25
C GLY A 25 23.27 -26.96 -26.01
N PRO A 26 23.96 -28.12 -26.11
CA PRO A 26 24.20 -28.99 -24.96
C PRO A 26 25.19 -28.33 -23.97
N PRO A 27 25.02 -28.58 -22.66
CA PRO A 27 25.78 -27.88 -21.62
C PRO A 27 27.26 -28.30 -21.59
N PRO A 28 28.21 -27.38 -21.37
CA PRO A 28 29.61 -27.73 -21.14
C PRO A 28 29.79 -28.32 -19.73
N SER A 29 30.58 -29.39 -19.67
CA SER A 29 30.92 -30.11 -18.45
C SER A 29 32.04 -29.37 -17.71
N HIS A 30 31.78 -28.82 -16.51
CA HIS A 30 32.84 -28.35 -15.61
C HIS A 30 32.44 -28.42 -14.12
N PRO A 31 33.44 -28.47 -13.20
CA PRO A 31 33.35 -29.20 -11.95
C PRO A 31 32.76 -28.41 -10.78
N ALA A 32 32.41 -29.17 -9.73
CA ALA A 32 31.84 -28.75 -8.46
C ALA A 32 32.44 -27.42 -7.94
N ARG A 33 31.56 -26.43 -7.74
CA ARG A 33 31.88 -25.14 -7.15
C ARG A 33 31.15 -25.04 -5.80
N THR A 34 31.93 -24.83 -4.76
CA THR A 34 31.48 -24.58 -3.38
C THR A 34 30.67 -23.27 -3.28
N PRO A 35 29.78 -23.15 -2.27
CA PRO A 35 28.92 -21.99 -2.13
C PRO A 35 29.73 -20.80 -1.64
N ASN A 36 29.80 -19.73 -2.44
CA ASN A 36 30.33 -18.45 -2.01
C ASN A 36 29.15 -17.52 -1.73
N ALA A 37 29.08 -17.04 -0.49
CA ALA A 37 28.07 -16.12 0.00
C ALA A 37 28.10 -14.82 -0.81
N THR A 38 27.00 -14.51 -1.49
CA THR A 38 26.71 -13.15 -1.93
C THR A 38 25.82 -12.54 -0.86
N GLN A 39 26.39 -11.68 -0.02
CA GLN A 39 25.66 -10.85 0.93
C GLN A 39 24.83 -9.84 0.13
N ASN A 40 23.57 -10.17 -0.14
CA ASN A 40 22.55 -9.13 -0.24
C ASN A 40 22.28 -8.68 1.20
N HIS A 41 22.46 -7.39 1.47
CA HIS A 41 22.12 -6.80 2.74
C HIS A 41 20.59 -6.81 2.86
N VAL A 42 20.06 -7.92 3.37
CA VAL A 42 18.65 -8.05 3.76
C VAL A 42 18.47 -7.13 4.95
N LEU A 43 17.57 -6.14 4.85
CA LEU A 43 17.11 -5.37 5.99
C LEU A 43 16.51 -6.34 7.01
N SER A 44 16.91 -6.21 8.28
CA SER A 44 16.53 -7.16 9.33
C SER A 44 15.07 -6.94 9.75
N ASP A 45 14.41 -7.99 10.28
CA ASP A 45 13.05 -7.92 10.85
C ASP A 45 12.86 -6.74 11.82
N SER A 46 13.94 -6.31 12.49
CA SER A 46 13.98 -5.17 13.41
C SER A 46 13.64 -3.81 12.79
N ASP A 47 13.86 -3.64 11.49
CA ASP A 47 13.52 -2.39 10.78
C ASP A 47 12.01 -2.27 10.54
N TRP A 48 11.26 -3.38 10.67
CA TRP A 48 9.80 -3.42 10.57
C TRP A 48 9.12 -3.46 11.94
N GLU A 49 9.72 -4.11 12.94
CA GLU A 49 9.17 -4.15 14.32
C GLU A 49 9.13 -2.77 14.99
N GLY A 50 9.99 -1.82 14.59
CA GLY A 50 10.01 -0.45 15.11
C GLY A 50 8.80 0.43 14.74
N LEU A 51 7.89 -0.05 13.90
CA LEU A 51 6.67 0.65 13.47
C LEU A 51 5.40 0.27 14.28
N ILE A 52 5.53 -0.63 15.27
CA ILE A 52 4.38 -1.32 15.90
C ILE A 52 3.94 -0.71 17.25
N GLU A 53 4.62 0.29 17.81
CA GLU A 53 4.17 0.93 19.07
C GLU A 53 3.29 2.15 18.83
N HIS A 54 1.98 1.92 18.75
CA HIS A 54 0.98 2.92 19.16
C HIS A 54 -0.11 2.24 19.98
N ASP A 55 0.08 2.27 21.31
CA ASP A 55 -0.93 1.93 22.30
C ASP A 55 -2.15 2.85 22.14
N GLY A 56 -3.16 2.37 21.42
CA GLY A 56 -4.50 2.94 21.40
C GLY A 56 -5.38 2.20 22.39
N GLU A 57 -5.28 2.54 23.67
CA GLU A 57 -6.29 2.14 24.66
C GLU A 57 -7.65 2.71 24.20
N PRO A 58 -8.71 1.89 24.04
CA PRO A 58 -10.00 2.39 23.60
C PRO A 58 -10.60 3.29 24.69
N PRO A 59 -11.18 4.46 24.33
CA PRO A 59 -11.77 5.35 25.32
C PRO A 59 -12.99 4.69 25.98
N ASP A 60 -12.92 4.60 27.30
CA ASP A 60 -13.97 4.10 28.19
C ASP A 60 -15.28 4.89 27.99
N GLN A 61 -16.23 4.27 27.29
CA GLN A 61 -17.55 4.84 26.95
C GLN A 61 -18.45 5.07 28.17
N SER A 62 -18.05 4.65 29.37
CA SER A 62 -18.85 4.83 30.60
C SER A 62 -18.88 6.27 31.13
N LYS A 63 -18.03 7.18 30.61
CA LYS A 63 -17.93 8.58 31.09
C LYS A 63 -18.73 9.61 30.30
N LEU A 64 -19.35 9.25 29.18
CA LEU A 64 -20.09 10.20 28.33
C LEU A 64 -21.56 10.40 28.73
N ASN A 65 -22.14 9.51 29.56
CA ASN A 65 -23.55 9.60 29.97
C ASN A 65 -23.81 10.41 31.25
N SER A 66 -22.80 11.11 31.80
CA SER A 66 -22.96 11.89 33.06
C SER A 66 -22.97 13.40 32.89
N LEU A 67 -22.95 13.94 31.67
CA LEU A 67 -22.88 15.39 31.41
C LEU A 67 -24.14 16.01 30.78
N GLU A 68 -25.19 15.24 30.49
CA GLU A 68 -26.45 15.75 29.88
C GLU A 68 -27.61 15.97 30.87
N ALA A 69 -27.36 16.04 32.17
CA ALA A 69 -28.42 16.12 33.17
C ALA A 69 -28.28 17.29 34.17
N THR A 70 -27.93 18.50 33.72
CA THR A 70 -27.92 19.70 34.61
C THR A 70 -28.09 21.05 33.89
N MET A 71 -28.94 21.19 32.86
CA MET A 71 -29.30 22.55 32.39
C MET A 71 -30.75 22.62 31.90
N ALA A 72 -31.69 22.63 32.85
CA ALA A 72 -33.09 22.99 32.60
C ALA A 72 -33.67 23.69 33.85
N ASP A 73 -33.24 24.92 34.10
CA ASP A 73 -34.01 25.95 34.81
C ASP A 73 -33.18 27.24 34.92
N ALA A 74 -33.47 28.22 34.06
CA ALA A 74 -33.08 29.60 34.28
C ALA A 74 -34.04 30.54 33.54
N ASP A 75 -34.91 31.14 34.35
CA ASP A 75 -35.88 32.20 34.08
C ASP A 75 -35.20 33.50 33.54
N PRO A 76 -35.69 34.13 32.45
CA PRO A 76 -35.12 35.38 31.97
C PRO A 76 -35.83 36.59 32.63
N ALA A 77 -35.26 37.09 33.72
CA ALA A 77 -35.59 38.42 34.23
C ALA A 77 -34.63 39.46 33.64
N GLU A 78 -35.16 40.38 32.84
CA GLU A 78 -34.49 41.64 32.47
C GLU A 78 -34.13 42.46 33.72
N PRO A 79 -33.09 43.30 33.65
CA PRO A 79 -33.40 44.72 33.84
C PRO A 79 -32.54 45.72 33.04
N VAL A 80 -33.26 46.70 32.48
CA VAL A 80 -33.10 48.15 32.70
C VAL A 80 -31.73 48.79 32.44
N ILE A 81 -31.69 49.52 31.33
CA ILE A 81 -30.76 50.59 30.97
C ILE A 81 -30.96 51.80 31.89
N HIS A 82 -29.87 52.41 32.38
CA HIS A 82 -29.63 53.82 32.79
C HIS A 82 -28.27 53.81 33.54
N ASP A 83 -27.27 54.68 33.40
CA ASP A 83 -27.17 56.08 33.00
C ASP A 83 -25.74 56.41 32.56
N ASP A 84 -25.61 57.50 31.79
CA ASP A 84 -24.55 58.52 31.78
C ASP A 84 -23.19 58.23 32.43
N LEU A 85 -22.11 58.51 31.69
CA LEU A 85 -21.25 59.69 31.96
C LEU A 85 -20.05 59.72 31.00
N PHE A 86 -20.05 60.73 30.14
CA PHE A 86 -18.87 61.28 29.49
C PHE A 86 -17.75 61.55 30.51
N THR A 87 -16.53 61.07 30.23
CA THR A 87 -15.32 61.83 30.56
C THR A 87 -14.53 62.07 29.27
N PRO A 88 -14.31 63.33 28.87
CA PRO A 88 -13.42 63.66 27.76
C PRO A 88 -11.98 63.80 28.30
N ASN A 89 -11.02 63.26 27.55
CA ASN A 89 -9.56 63.32 27.75
C ASN A 89 -8.95 62.32 28.74
N GLY A 90 -8.89 61.06 28.29
CA GLY A 90 -7.93 60.06 28.76
C GLY A 90 -7.03 59.66 27.59
N ILE A 91 -5.76 60.05 27.69
CA ILE A 91 -4.65 59.82 26.76
C ILE A 91 -4.67 58.40 26.16
N LEU A 92 -4.82 58.31 24.83
CA LEU A 92 -4.61 57.08 24.06
C LEU A 92 -3.10 56.78 23.97
N SER A 93 -2.55 56.21 25.03
CA SER A 93 -1.23 55.58 25.01
C SER A 93 -1.40 54.08 25.22
N ASN A 94 -1.99 53.37 24.24
CA ASN A 94 -2.02 51.90 24.18
C ASN A 94 -2.18 51.40 22.73
N GLU A 95 -1.81 52.20 21.73
CA GLU A 95 -1.54 51.69 20.38
C GLU A 95 -0.08 51.25 20.34
N LEU A 96 0.17 49.94 20.18
CA LEU A 96 1.38 49.30 19.60
C LEU A 96 2.01 48.12 20.35
N ASP A 97 1.42 47.59 21.43
CA ASP A 97 1.99 46.38 22.05
C ASP A 97 1.18 45.11 21.73
N ASN A 98 1.67 44.39 20.71
CA ASN A 98 1.75 42.93 20.69
C ASN A 98 0.48 42.10 20.45
N LEU A 99 -0.33 42.44 19.43
CA LEU A 99 -1.05 41.40 18.69
C LEU A 99 -0.17 40.89 17.55
N GLU A 100 0.85 40.09 17.90
CA GLU A 100 1.41 39.12 16.98
C GLU A 100 0.31 38.07 16.74
N ILE A 101 -0.60 38.38 15.82
CA ILE A 101 -1.59 37.43 15.32
C ILE A 101 -0.80 36.39 14.55
N ILE A 102 -0.37 35.34 15.24
CA ILE A 102 0.05 34.09 14.61
C ILE A 102 -1.22 33.50 13.99
N ALA A 103 -1.51 33.90 12.75
CA ALA A 103 -2.52 33.26 11.93
C ALA A 103 -2.04 31.81 11.71
N LYS A 104 -2.52 30.88 12.54
CA LYS A 104 -2.44 29.44 12.28
C LYS A 104 -3.27 29.20 11.03
N LEU A 105 -2.61 29.24 9.89
CA LEU A 105 -3.18 28.89 8.61
C LEU A 105 -3.33 27.36 8.60
N ASP A 106 -4.53 26.90 8.96
CA ASP A 106 -4.90 25.49 8.91
C ASP A 106 -5.12 25.10 7.44
N MET A 107 -4.02 24.92 6.70
CA MET A 107 -4.07 24.42 5.34
C MET A 107 -4.31 22.91 5.40
N GLN A 108 -5.50 22.47 5.01
CA GLN A 108 -5.71 21.07 4.65
C GLN A 108 -4.80 20.74 3.47
N VAL A 109 -3.72 20.01 3.74
CA VAL A 109 -2.90 19.40 2.69
C VAL A 109 -3.74 18.27 2.11
N ILE A 110 -4.20 18.47 0.87
CA ILE A 110 -4.83 17.40 0.09
C ILE A 110 -3.70 16.60 -0.54
N GLU A 111 -3.59 15.34 -0.15
CA GLU A 111 -2.56 14.44 -0.65
C GLU A 111 -2.98 13.87 -2.01
N ASP A 112 -2.07 13.95 -2.98
CA ASP A 112 -2.30 13.46 -4.35
C ASP A 112 -1.71 12.04 -4.48
N VAL A 113 -2.41 11.08 -3.87
CA VAL A 113 -2.01 9.67 -3.86
C VAL A 113 -1.74 9.12 -5.27
N PRO A 114 -2.54 9.41 -6.32
CA PRO A 114 -2.22 9.00 -7.68
C PRO A 114 -0.86 9.48 -8.18
N ALA A 115 -0.50 10.75 -7.96
CA ALA A 115 0.80 11.29 -8.35
C ALA A 115 1.95 10.66 -7.55
N GLU A 116 1.74 10.40 -6.26
CA GLU A 116 2.72 9.72 -5.39
C GLU A 116 2.97 8.27 -5.84
N ILE A 117 1.93 7.55 -6.24
CA ILE A 117 2.05 6.21 -6.81
C ILE A 117 2.85 6.25 -8.11
N GLU A 118 2.60 7.21 -9.00
CA GLU A 118 3.32 7.35 -10.26
C GLU A 118 4.82 7.57 -10.02
N GLU A 119 5.17 8.41 -9.05
CA GLU A 119 6.55 8.69 -8.65
C GLU A 119 7.23 7.45 -8.06
N PHE A 120 6.54 6.70 -7.19
CA PHE A 120 7.03 5.42 -6.68
C PHE A 120 7.32 4.44 -7.83
N ALA A 121 6.36 4.26 -8.75
CA ALA A 121 6.52 3.38 -9.90
C ALA A 121 7.66 3.85 -10.83
N ARG A 122 7.90 5.17 -10.94
CA ARG A 122 9.05 5.73 -11.66
C ARG A 122 10.36 5.37 -10.98
N LEU A 123 10.45 5.50 -9.65
CA LEU A 123 11.65 5.11 -8.88
C LEU A 123 11.94 3.61 -9.01
N ALA A 124 10.90 2.78 -8.89
CA ALA A 124 10.96 1.33 -9.08
C ALA A 124 11.55 0.95 -10.46
N THR A 125 11.11 1.64 -11.52
CA THR A 125 11.60 1.39 -12.90
C THR A 125 13.10 1.60 -13.04
N HIS A 126 13.69 2.53 -12.29
CA HIS A 126 15.13 2.84 -12.34
C HIS A 126 15.99 1.90 -11.48
N ARG A 127 15.42 0.79 -10.97
CA ARG A 127 16.09 -0.20 -10.09
C ARG A 127 16.76 0.42 -8.87
N LYS A 128 16.25 1.56 -8.41
CA LYS A 128 16.73 2.19 -7.19
C LYS A 128 15.95 1.63 -6.01
N PHE A 129 16.22 0.38 -5.68
CA PHE A 129 15.43 -0.37 -4.68
C PHE A 129 15.25 0.42 -3.39
N GLN A 130 16.37 0.88 -2.82
CA GLN A 130 16.37 1.59 -1.54
C GLN A 130 15.62 2.92 -1.63
N GLU A 131 15.86 3.71 -2.68
CA GLU A 131 15.20 5.01 -2.88
C GLU A 131 13.68 4.86 -3.05
N ALA A 132 13.24 3.84 -3.80
CA ALA A 132 11.82 3.55 -3.97
C ALA A 132 11.17 3.09 -2.65
N MET A 133 11.85 2.24 -1.88
CA MET A 133 11.34 1.75 -0.60
C MET A 133 11.30 2.84 0.47
N ASP A 134 12.32 3.71 0.53
CA ASP A 134 12.34 4.85 1.42
C ASP A 134 11.19 5.82 1.07
N TYR A 135 11.00 6.11 -0.22
CA TYR A 135 9.87 6.91 -0.70
C TYR A 135 8.53 6.26 -0.30
N PHE A 136 8.37 4.96 -0.49
CA PHE A 136 7.15 4.26 -0.11
C PHE A 136 6.86 4.41 1.39
N ARG A 137 7.87 4.21 2.24
CA ARG A 137 7.73 4.32 3.70
C ARG A 137 7.35 5.71 4.15
N GLU A 138 7.98 6.73 3.57
CA GLU A 138 7.78 8.13 3.98
C GLU A 138 6.46 8.71 3.44
N VAL A 139 6.08 8.32 2.22
CA VAL A 139 4.99 8.97 1.48
C VAL A 139 3.74 8.11 1.40
N LEU A 140 3.88 6.84 0.99
CA LEU A 140 2.73 6.00 0.62
C LEU A 140 2.26 5.06 1.74
N PHE A 141 3.07 4.80 2.77
CA PHE A 141 2.78 3.81 3.80
C PHE A 141 1.48 4.06 4.58
N LYS A 142 1.16 5.34 4.84
CA LYS A 142 -0.12 5.75 5.45
C LYS A 142 -1.34 5.34 4.61
N HIS A 143 -1.15 5.15 3.31
CA HIS A 143 -2.17 4.77 2.33
C HIS A 143 -2.09 3.29 1.93
N ARG A 144 -1.29 2.47 2.63
CA ARG A 144 -1.02 1.06 2.26
C ARG A 144 -2.27 0.19 2.13
N LEU A 145 -3.38 0.58 2.77
CA LEU A 145 -4.65 -0.14 2.69
C LEU A 145 -5.45 0.15 1.42
N LEU A 146 -5.09 1.19 0.66
CA LEU A 146 -5.66 1.44 -0.65
C LEU A 146 -5.11 0.41 -1.64
N PHE A 147 -5.99 -0.30 -2.34
CA PHE A 147 -5.59 -1.32 -3.30
C PHE A 147 -4.52 -0.84 -4.30
N PRO A 148 -4.61 0.34 -4.94
CA PRO A 148 -3.59 0.80 -5.88
C PRO A 148 -2.19 0.92 -5.26
N VAL A 149 -2.12 1.40 -4.01
CA VAL A 149 -0.84 1.54 -3.28
C VAL A 149 -0.27 0.16 -2.96
N ALA A 150 -1.10 -0.73 -2.42
CA ALA A 150 -0.71 -2.08 -2.11
C ALA A 150 -0.25 -2.85 -3.36
N ALA A 151 -0.97 -2.70 -4.48
CA ALA A 151 -0.72 -3.44 -5.71
C ALA A 151 0.64 -3.08 -6.32
N GLU A 152 0.98 -1.79 -6.34
CA GLU A 152 2.29 -1.33 -6.82
C GLU A 152 3.43 -1.79 -5.91
N LEU A 153 3.23 -1.79 -4.59
CA LEU A 153 4.22 -2.34 -3.67
C LEU A 153 4.42 -3.85 -3.89
N ALA A 154 3.34 -4.62 -4.03
CA ALA A 154 3.40 -6.06 -4.24
C ALA A 154 4.15 -6.41 -5.54
N GLU A 155 3.86 -5.69 -6.62
CA GLU A 155 4.57 -5.85 -7.90
C GLU A 155 6.04 -5.47 -7.81
N PHE A 156 6.35 -4.35 -7.15
CA PHE A 156 7.73 -3.95 -6.90
C PHE A 156 8.51 -5.05 -6.17
N LEU A 157 7.95 -5.60 -5.08
CA LEU A 157 8.57 -6.69 -4.33
C LEU A 157 8.70 -7.97 -5.16
N LEU A 158 7.73 -8.27 -6.02
CA LEU A 158 7.78 -9.41 -6.93
C LEU A 158 8.94 -9.30 -7.93
N VAL A 159 9.08 -8.13 -8.57
CA VAL A 159 10.16 -7.85 -9.55
C VAL A 159 11.54 -7.91 -8.91
N GLU A 160 11.67 -7.37 -7.69
CA GLU A 160 12.92 -7.31 -6.94
C GLU A 160 13.21 -8.60 -6.14
N ARG A 161 12.35 -9.62 -6.27
CA ARG A 161 12.46 -10.93 -5.61
C ARG A 161 12.46 -10.84 -4.08
N GLY A 162 11.81 -9.81 -3.53
CA GLY A 162 11.58 -9.63 -2.10
C GLY A 162 10.47 -10.53 -1.58
N TYR A 163 10.57 -11.84 -1.80
CA TYR A 163 9.47 -12.78 -1.54
C TYR A 163 9.11 -12.91 -0.06
N LEU A 164 10.09 -12.79 0.83
CA LEU A 164 9.81 -12.80 2.27
C LEU A 164 8.96 -11.58 2.67
N GLN A 165 9.35 -10.39 2.20
CA GLN A 165 8.59 -9.16 2.45
C GLN A 165 7.21 -9.21 1.80
N LEU A 166 7.12 -9.75 0.58
CA LEU A 166 5.87 -9.93 -0.13
C LEU A 166 4.92 -10.87 0.63
N GLU A 167 5.43 -11.99 1.17
CA GLU A 167 4.64 -12.92 1.98
C GLU A 167 4.07 -12.23 3.21
N THR A 168 4.92 -11.52 3.98
CA THR A 168 4.52 -10.79 5.19
C THR A 168 3.46 -9.75 4.88
N ILE A 169 3.73 -8.84 3.93
CA ILE A 169 2.85 -7.70 3.68
C ILE A 169 1.50 -8.12 3.09
N THR A 170 1.50 -9.13 2.22
CA THR A 170 0.24 -9.65 1.66
C THR A 170 -0.58 -10.38 2.73
N GLY A 171 0.07 -11.06 3.68
CA GLY A 171 -0.61 -11.66 4.83
C GLY A 171 -1.27 -10.62 5.73
N GLU A 172 -0.55 -9.54 6.06
CA GLU A 172 -1.04 -8.42 6.86
C GLU A 172 -2.21 -7.70 6.17
N LEU A 173 -2.04 -7.32 4.90
CA LEU A 173 -3.07 -6.62 4.14
C LEU A 173 -4.35 -7.45 4.01
N LEU A 174 -4.24 -8.76 3.76
CA LEU A 174 -5.40 -9.65 3.71
C LEU A 174 -6.13 -9.69 5.06
N ALA A 175 -5.41 -9.76 6.18
CA ALA A 175 -6.01 -9.74 7.51
C ALA A 175 -6.67 -8.37 7.83
N GLU A 176 -6.02 -7.27 7.45
CA GLU A 176 -6.56 -5.92 7.63
C GLU A 176 -7.82 -5.69 6.77
N TRP A 177 -7.84 -6.13 5.51
CA TRP A 177 -9.01 -6.00 4.63
C TRP A 177 -10.19 -6.88 5.07
N GLU A 178 -9.93 -8.09 5.58
CA GLU A 178 -10.97 -8.97 6.09
C GLU A 178 -11.61 -8.44 7.40
N THR A 179 -10.83 -7.73 8.22
CA THR A 179 -11.31 -7.20 9.52
C THR A 179 -11.95 -5.82 9.39
N SER A 180 -11.50 -5.00 8.45
CA SER A 180 -11.89 -3.60 8.35
C SER A 180 -13.29 -3.38 7.74
N ASN A 181 -14.03 -4.44 7.35
CA ASN A 181 -15.29 -4.33 6.58
C ASN A 181 -15.17 -3.32 5.42
N SER A 182 -13.98 -3.22 4.82
CA SER A 182 -13.68 -2.21 3.84
C SER A 182 -14.44 -2.54 2.56
N SER A 183 -15.62 -1.94 2.39
CA SER A 183 -16.44 -2.05 1.19
C SER A 183 -15.75 -1.53 -0.08
N GLN A 184 -14.55 -0.97 0.08
CA GLN A 184 -13.71 -0.42 -0.97
C GLN A 184 -12.87 -1.47 -1.70
N ILE A 185 -12.65 -2.65 -1.12
CA ILE A 185 -11.84 -3.71 -1.75
C ILE A 185 -12.77 -4.77 -2.35
N THR A 186 -12.55 -5.06 -3.62
CA THR A 186 -13.32 -6.01 -4.40
C THR A 186 -12.82 -7.45 -4.18
N ALA A 187 -13.67 -8.42 -4.50
CA ALA A 187 -13.29 -9.84 -4.42
C ALA A 187 -12.14 -10.20 -5.37
N GLU A 188 -12.02 -9.51 -6.52
CA GLU A 188 -10.94 -9.72 -7.50
C GLU A 188 -9.59 -9.26 -6.94
N GLU A 189 -9.56 -8.10 -6.29
CA GLU A 189 -8.38 -7.53 -5.65
C GLU A 189 -7.88 -8.43 -4.51
N ILE A 190 -8.78 -8.91 -3.64
CA ILE A 190 -8.45 -9.88 -2.59
C ILE A 190 -7.83 -11.14 -3.21
N ARG A 191 -8.41 -11.62 -4.32
CA ARG A 191 -7.93 -12.83 -5.00
C ARG A 191 -6.54 -12.64 -5.60
N LEU A 192 -6.25 -11.48 -6.21
CA LEU A 192 -4.91 -11.13 -6.68
C LEU A 192 -3.90 -11.16 -5.51
N PHE A 193 -4.25 -10.58 -4.37
CA PHE A 193 -3.36 -10.57 -3.21
C PHE A 193 -3.14 -11.96 -2.60
N ARG A 194 -4.16 -12.82 -2.60
CA ARG A 194 -3.99 -14.23 -2.24
C ARG A 194 -3.04 -14.95 -3.20
N LEU A 195 -3.09 -14.64 -4.50
CA LEU A 195 -2.14 -15.18 -5.47
C LEU A 195 -0.71 -14.70 -5.18
N TYR A 196 -0.49 -13.41 -4.93
CA TYR A 196 0.82 -12.89 -4.54
C TYR A 196 1.35 -13.55 -3.27
N HIS A 197 0.50 -13.70 -2.25
CA HIS A 197 0.86 -14.37 -1.00
C HIS A 197 1.27 -15.83 -1.24
N CYS A 198 0.46 -16.58 -1.97
CA CYS A 198 0.76 -17.97 -2.33
C CYS A 198 2.04 -18.09 -3.15
N PHE A 199 2.27 -17.19 -4.12
CA PHE A 199 3.49 -17.16 -4.92
C PHE A 199 4.72 -16.93 -4.04
N ALA A 200 4.66 -15.93 -3.16
CA ALA A 200 5.72 -15.63 -2.21
C ALA A 200 6.02 -16.86 -1.32
N ARG A 201 4.99 -17.53 -0.80
CA ARG A 201 5.08 -18.75 0.01
C ARG A 201 5.72 -19.94 -0.71
N ILE A 202 5.48 -20.09 -2.01
CA ILE A 202 6.18 -21.10 -2.81
C ILE A 202 7.69 -20.80 -2.80
N GLN A 203 8.06 -19.55 -2.99
CA GLN A 203 9.46 -19.13 -3.09
C GLN A 203 10.22 -19.19 -1.75
N THR A 204 9.55 -18.86 -0.64
CA THR A 204 10.15 -18.84 0.70
C THR A 204 10.16 -20.21 1.35
N ASN A 205 9.05 -20.94 1.26
CA ASN A 205 8.77 -22.14 2.06
C ASN A 205 8.52 -23.40 1.22
N GLY A 206 8.46 -23.30 -0.10
CA GLY A 206 8.20 -24.44 -1.00
C GLY A 206 6.76 -24.97 -0.93
N PHE A 207 5.83 -24.22 -0.33
CA PHE A 207 4.46 -24.70 -0.09
C PHE A 207 3.55 -24.50 -1.31
N LEU A 208 3.33 -25.58 -2.06
CA LEU A 208 2.69 -25.52 -3.39
C LEU A 208 1.17 -25.79 -3.39
N GLY A 209 0.65 -26.44 -2.34
CA GLY A 209 -0.73 -26.98 -2.33
C GLY A 209 -1.82 -25.92 -2.49
N ASP A 210 -1.83 -24.91 -1.62
CA ASP A 210 -2.82 -23.83 -1.65
C ASP A 210 -2.68 -22.99 -2.91
N ALA A 211 -1.43 -22.73 -3.32
CA ALA A 211 -1.10 -21.93 -4.48
C ALA A 211 -1.65 -22.53 -5.79
N ILE A 212 -1.46 -23.84 -6.01
CA ILE A 212 -2.01 -24.52 -7.20
C ILE A 212 -3.54 -24.49 -7.20
N THR A 213 -4.15 -24.73 -6.04
CA THR A 213 -5.61 -24.78 -5.92
C THR A 213 -6.22 -23.43 -6.25
N LEU A 214 -5.65 -22.36 -5.67
CA LEU A 214 -6.05 -20.99 -5.96
C LEU A 214 -5.81 -20.63 -7.42
N ALA A 215 -4.63 -20.95 -7.96
CA ALA A 215 -4.27 -20.65 -9.35
C ALA A 215 -5.22 -21.31 -10.36
N ARG A 216 -5.62 -22.56 -10.11
CA ARG A 216 -6.61 -23.27 -10.94
C ARG A 216 -7.98 -22.60 -10.89
N SER A 217 -8.44 -22.21 -9.70
CA SER A 217 -9.71 -21.49 -9.56
C SER A 217 -9.70 -20.19 -10.35
N CYS A 218 -8.64 -19.38 -10.19
CA CYS A 218 -8.49 -18.11 -10.90
C CYS A 218 -8.50 -18.32 -12.41
N ARG A 219 -7.80 -19.33 -12.92
CA ARG A 219 -7.77 -19.62 -14.35
C ARG A 219 -9.14 -20.00 -14.91
N LEU A 220 -9.88 -20.86 -14.21
CA LEU A 220 -11.20 -21.29 -14.67
C LEU A 220 -12.16 -20.11 -14.80
N GLU A 221 -12.08 -19.16 -13.87
CA GLU A 221 -12.87 -17.94 -13.91
C GLU A 221 -12.44 -17.02 -15.05
N LEU A 222 -11.13 -16.74 -15.17
CA LEU A 222 -10.59 -15.88 -16.24
C LEU A 222 -10.83 -16.44 -17.64
N ALA A 223 -10.88 -17.77 -17.79
CA ALA A 223 -11.16 -18.42 -19.07
C ALA A 223 -12.59 -18.19 -19.59
N GLN A 224 -13.49 -17.62 -18.77
CA GLN A 224 -14.84 -17.25 -19.20
C GLN A 224 -14.93 -15.81 -19.72
N ILE A 225 -13.84 -15.04 -19.64
CA ILE A 225 -13.80 -13.62 -19.98
C ILE A 225 -13.01 -13.47 -21.27
N GLU A 226 -13.54 -12.71 -22.23
CA GLU A 226 -12.80 -12.39 -23.45
C GLU A 226 -11.61 -11.47 -23.13
N PRO A 227 -10.45 -11.63 -23.80
CA PRO A 227 -9.24 -10.87 -23.49
C PRO A 227 -9.43 -9.35 -23.46
N GLU A 228 -10.28 -8.81 -24.33
CA GLU A 228 -10.56 -7.37 -24.44
C GLU A 228 -11.44 -6.83 -23.31
N GLN A 229 -12.01 -7.72 -22.49
CA GLN A 229 -12.87 -7.38 -21.35
C GLN A 229 -12.16 -7.55 -20.00
N LEU A 230 -10.90 -7.98 -20.00
CA LEU A 230 -10.15 -8.16 -18.76
C LEU A 230 -9.90 -6.81 -18.08
N THR A 231 -10.16 -6.76 -16.79
CA THR A 231 -9.78 -5.62 -15.94
C THR A 231 -8.27 -5.64 -15.67
N ASP A 232 -7.68 -4.51 -15.28
CA ASP A 232 -6.26 -4.43 -14.91
C ASP A 232 -5.88 -5.47 -13.83
N VAL A 233 -6.77 -5.70 -12.86
CA VAL A 233 -6.58 -6.71 -11.81
C VAL A 233 -6.52 -8.11 -12.42
N GLN A 234 -7.43 -8.43 -13.34
CA GLN A 234 -7.49 -9.73 -14.02
C GLN A 234 -6.29 -9.95 -14.96
N VAL A 235 -5.76 -8.90 -15.58
CA VAL A 235 -4.51 -8.94 -16.33
C VAL A 235 -3.34 -9.28 -15.40
N ARG A 236 -3.20 -8.56 -14.27
CA ARG A 236 -2.16 -8.84 -13.26
C ARG A 236 -2.26 -10.26 -12.69
N MET A 237 -3.48 -10.75 -12.45
CA MET A 237 -3.73 -12.14 -12.06
C MET A 237 -3.23 -13.11 -13.14
N THR A 238 -3.54 -12.86 -14.41
CA THR A 238 -3.11 -13.71 -15.54
C THR A 238 -1.59 -13.82 -15.60
N CYS A 239 -0.86 -12.70 -15.46
CA CYS A 239 0.60 -12.69 -15.42
C CYS A 239 1.13 -13.54 -14.25
N THR A 240 0.62 -13.30 -13.04
CA THR A 240 1.04 -14.04 -11.84
C THR A 240 0.78 -15.54 -11.95
N LEU A 241 -0.33 -15.94 -12.60
CA LEU A 241 -0.65 -17.35 -12.82
C LEU A 241 0.39 -18.06 -13.67
N VAL A 242 0.87 -17.42 -14.74
CA VAL A 242 1.93 -17.98 -15.61
C VAL A 242 3.20 -18.24 -14.80
N ASP A 243 3.55 -17.34 -13.88
CA ASP A 243 4.71 -17.50 -13.02
C ASP A 243 4.53 -18.66 -12.01
N VAL A 244 3.36 -18.78 -11.37
CA VAL A 244 3.05 -19.91 -10.47
C VAL A 244 3.15 -21.25 -11.21
N GLU A 245 2.69 -21.34 -12.45
CA GLU A 245 2.77 -22.56 -13.24
C GLU A 245 4.19 -22.95 -13.60
N SER A 246 5.00 -21.97 -14.00
CA SER A 246 6.39 -22.18 -14.36
C SER A 246 7.16 -22.78 -13.17
N LEU A 247 6.90 -22.27 -11.96
CA LEU A 247 7.49 -22.81 -10.73
C LEU A 247 7.01 -24.22 -10.41
N SER A 248 5.72 -24.50 -10.62
CA SER A 248 5.16 -25.84 -10.41
C SER A 248 5.81 -26.88 -11.32
N THR A 249 6.06 -26.54 -12.59
CA THR A 249 6.74 -27.44 -13.52
C THR A 249 8.19 -27.68 -13.14
N ASP A 250 8.90 -26.64 -12.69
CA ASP A 250 10.32 -26.74 -12.30
C ASP A 250 10.49 -27.61 -11.05
N LEU A 251 9.63 -27.42 -10.05
CA LEU A 251 9.61 -28.25 -8.84
C LEU A 251 9.27 -29.71 -9.17
N SER A 252 8.29 -29.96 -10.03
CA SER A 252 7.94 -31.33 -10.44
C SER A 252 9.08 -32.04 -11.20
N SER A 253 9.90 -31.29 -11.93
CA SER A 253 11.05 -31.83 -12.65
C SER A 253 12.25 -32.16 -11.74
N SER A 254 12.42 -31.43 -10.64
CA SER A 254 13.55 -31.56 -9.72
C SER A 254 13.49 -32.79 -8.80
N PHE A 255 12.33 -33.45 -8.71
CA PHE A 255 12.11 -34.65 -7.88
C PHE A 255 12.10 -35.98 -8.68
N LYS A 256 12.51 -35.97 -9.96
CA LYS A 256 12.67 -37.18 -10.80
C LYS A 256 14.13 -37.53 -11.00
#